data_AF-A0A6L5JY02-F1
#
_entry.id   AF-A0A6L5JY02-F1
#
_cell.length_a   1.000
_cell.length_b   1.000
_cell.length_c   1.000
_cell.angle_alpha   90.00
_cell.angle_beta   90.00
_cell.angle_gamma   90.00
#
_symmetry.space_group_name_H-M   'P 1'
#
loop_
_entity.id
_entity.type
_entity.pdbx_description
1 polymer ?
#
loop_
_entity_poly.entity_id
_entity_poly.type
_entity_poly.pdbx_seq_one_letter_code
_entity_poly.pdbx_strand_id
1 'polypeptide(L)'
;MRTATLQHFEAFQQIASELVALAPKYAALGENTLAITQHNVEAGNLDGAVAASVTAFDFMTTEYQRLTEGFQKATMDLLGERPAAGENPMEFVIRILSMTAEQWGAMARKNGVALLF
;
A
#
# COMPACT_ATOMS: atom_id res chain seq x y z
N MET A 1 -8.78 4.85 26.84
CA MET A 1 -7.43 4.47 26.38
C MET A 1 -7.57 3.14 25.66
N ARG A 2 -7.16 3.04 24.38
CA ARG A 2 -7.19 1.75 23.65
C ARG A 2 -5.86 1.06 23.83
N THR A 3 -5.84 -0.26 23.89
CA THR A 3 -4.62 -1.06 23.93
C THR A 3 -4.35 -1.65 22.54
N ALA A 4 -3.16 -1.40 21.99
CA ALA A 4 -2.69 -2.14 20.83
C ALA A 4 -2.21 -3.53 21.29
N THR A 5 -2.54 -4.57 20.53
CA THR A 5 -2.17 -5.96 20.79
C THR A 5 -1.07 -6.37 19.82
N LEU A 6 -0.44 -7.52 20.09
CA LEU A 6 0.49 -8.15 19.16
C LEU A 6 -0.12 -8.32 17.76
N GLN A 7 -1.40 -8.71 17.67
CA GLN A 7 -2.11 -8.85 16.39
C GLN A 7 -2.21 -7.54 15.60
N HIS A 8 -2.39 -6.39 16.26
CA HIS A 8 -2.37 -5.10 15.56
C HIS A 8 -0.98 -4.78 14.99
N PHE A 9 0.06 -5.14 15.73
CA PHE A 9 1.43 -4.97 15.27
C PHE A 9 1.77 -5.91 14.10
N GLU A 10 1.40 -7.18 14.18
CA GLU A 10 1.57 -8.15 13.08
C GLU A 10 0.82 -7.71 11.81
N ALA A 11 -0.43 -7.26 11.94
CA ALA A 11 -1.21 -6.75 10.81
C ALA A 11 -0.55 -5.52 10.17
N PHE A 12 -0.02 -4.59 10.98
CA PHE A 12 0.71 -3.43 10.50
C PHE A 12 2.02 -3.81 9.79
N GLN A 13 2.81 -4.74 10.37
CA GLN A 13 4.04 -5.23 9.76
C GLN A 13 3.78 -5.93 8.42
N GLN A 14 2.73 -6.75 8.36
CA GLN A 14 2.35 -7.46 7.15
C GLN A 14 2.05 -6.48 6.01
N ILE A 15 1.16 -5.50 6.25
CA ILE A 15 0.76 -4.57 5.20
C ILE A 15 1.91 -3.62 4.80
N ALA A 16 2.76 -3.22 5.74
CA ALA A 16 3.98 -2.46 5.45
C ALA A 16 4.96 -3.25 4.58
N SER A 17 5.14 -4.55 4.87
CA SER A 17 5.98 -5.43 4.07
C SER A 17 5.42 -5.63 2.65
N GLU A 18 4.11 -5.80 2.51
CA GLU A 18 3.44 -5.90 1.21
C GLU A 18 3.63 -4.62 0.38
N LEU A 19 3.55 -3.45 1.00
CA LEU A 19 3.79 -2.15 0.35
C LEU A 19 5.24 -2.01 -0.15
N VAL A 20 6.23 -2.39 0.65
CA VAL A 20 7.65 -2.37 0.21
C VAL A 20 7.87 -3.36 -0.94
N ALA A 21 7.15 -4.48 -0.94
CA ALA A 21 7.23 -5.49 -1.99
C ALA A 21 6.46 -5.12 -3.28
N LEU A 22 5.75 -3.99 -3.35
CA LEU A 22 5.01 -3.57 -4.55
C LEU A 22 5.93 -3.23 -5.73
N ALA A 23 7.02 -2.51 -5.47
CA ALA A 23 7.91 -2.03 -6.52
C ALA A 23 8.40 -3.14 -7.48
N PRO A 24 8.95 -4.28 -7.00
CA PRO A 24 9.34 -5.37 -7.90
C PRO A 24 8.14 -6.06 -8.57
N LYS A 25 6.97 -6.14 -7.93
CA LYS A 25 5.75 -6.72 -8.54
C LYS A 25 5.26 -5.88 -9.72
N TYR A 26 5.26 -4.55 -9.58
CA TYR A 26 4.84 -3.64 -10.65
C TYR A 26 5.85 -3.60 -11.80
N ALA A 27 7.15 -3.71 -11.51
CA ALA A 27 8.17 -3.85 -12.55
C ALA A 27 7.93 -5.12 -13.40
N ALA A 28 7.75 -6.27 -12.74
CA ALA A 28 7.47 -7.54 -13.43
C ALA A 28 6.15 -7.51 -14.21
N LEU A 29 5.11 -6.88 -13.66
CA LEU A 29 3.84 -6.69 -14.38
C LEU A 29 4.02 -5.82 -15.62
N GLY A 30 4.81 -4.75 -15.54
CA GLY A 30 5.11 -3.86 -16.66
C GLY A 30 5.84 -4.60 -17.78
N GLU A 31 6.86 -5.40 -17.46
CA GLU A 31 7.60 -6.22 -18.43
C GLU A 31 6.68 -7.23 -19.14
N ASN A 32 5.84 -7.95 -18.38
CA ASN A 32 4.89 -8.91 -18.94
C ASN A 32 3.85 -8.23 -19.84
N THR A 33 3.31 -7.09 -19.40
CA THR A 33 2.31 -6.33 -20.15
C THR A 33 2.91 -5.82 -21.46
N LEU A 34 4.14 -5.30 -21.42
CA LEU A 34 4.84 -4.84 -22.61
C LEU A 34 5.01 -5.97 -23.64
N ALA A 35 5.44 -7.15 -23.20
CA ALA A 35 5.61 -8.31 -24.08
C ALA A 35 4.28 -8.73 -24.75
N ILE A 36 3.17 -8.77 -23.99
CA ILE A 36 1.84 -9.11 -24.52
C ILE A 36 1.36 -8.04 -25.52
N THR A 37 1.55 -6.76 -25.18
CA THR A 37 1.18 -5.64 -26.05
C THR A 37 1.95 -5.69 -27.36
N GLN A 38 3.28 -5.90 -27.32
CA GLN A 38 4.12 -6.02 -28.51
C GLN A 38 3.68 -7.18 -29.41
N HIS A 39 3.47 -8.37 -28.84
CA HIS A 39 3.00 -9.53 -29.60
C HIS A 39 1.67 -9.28 -30.31
N ASN A 40 0.71 -8.63 -29.63
CA ASN A 40 -0.59 -8.30 -30.23
C ASN A 40 -0.48 -7.25 -31.33
N VAL A 41 0.38 -6.24 -31.18
CA VAL A 41 0.65 -5.24 -32.22
C VAL A 41 1.28 -5.91 -33.45
N GLU A 42 2.27 -6.77 -33.26
CA GLU A 42 2.92 -7.52 -34.34
C GLU A 42 1.94 -8.44 -35.08
N ALA A 43 0.95 -8.99 -34.38
CA ALA A 43 -0.12 -9.80 -34.96
C ALA A 43 -1.25 -8.97 -35.62
N GLY A 44 -1.19 -7.64 -35.57
CA GLY A 44 -2.25 -6.74 -36.06
C GLY A 44 -3.51 -6.71 -35.18
N ASN A 45 -3.46 -7.27 -33.97
CA ASN A 45 -4.55 -7.31 -33.00
C ASN A 45 -4.47 -6.11 -32.03
N LEU A 46 -4.83 -4.92 -32.50
CA LEU A 46 -4.74 -3.70 -31.68
C LEU A 46 -5.68 -3.73 -30.46
N ASP A 47 -6.85 -4.34 -30.58
CA ASP A 47 -7.79 -4.48 -29.46
C ASP A 47 -7.19 -5.34 -28.32
N GLY A 48 -6.48 -6.42 -28.68
CA GLY A 48 -5.77 -7.25 -27.71
C GLY A 48 -4.64 -6.52 -26.98
N ALA A 49 -3.92 -5.65 -27.70
CA ALA A 49 -2.86 -4.82 -27.13
C ALA A 49 -3.40 -3.79 -26.11
N VAL A 50 -4.53 -3.16 -26.43
CA VAL A 50 -5.22 -2.22 -25.53
C VAL A 50 -5.77 -2.96 -24.30
N ALA A 51 -6.43 -4.10 -24.49
CA ALA A 51 -7.01 -4.88 -23.40
C ALA A 51 -5.96 -5.33 -22.37
N ALA A 52 -4.77 -5.75 -22.82
CA ALA A 52 -3.67 -6.12 -21.93
C ALA A 52 -3.21 -4.94 -21.07
N SER A 53 -3.09 -3.74 -21.67
CA SER A 53 -2.65 -2.53 -20.98
C SER A 53 -3.68 -2.03 -19.96
N VAL A 54 -4.97 -2.06 -20.30
CA VAL A 54 -6.06 -1.71 -19.39
C VAL A 54 -6.11 -2.68 -18.20
N THR A 55 -6.01 -3.98 -18.47
CA THR A 55 -6.03 -5.01 -17.41
C THR A 55 -4.87 -4.82 -16.42
N ALA A 56 -3.67 -4.52 -16.93
CA ALA A 56 -2.53 -4.24 -16.06
C ALA A 56 -2.73 -2.98 -15.21
N PHE A 57 -3.30 -1.92 -15.81
CA PHE A 57 -3.60 -0.68 -15.10
C PHE A 57 -4.66 -0.88 -14.01
N ASP A 58 -5.73 -1.61 -14.31
CA ASP A 58 -6.80 -1.92 -13.36
C ASP A 58 -6.26 -2.74 -12.17
N PHE A 59 -5.41 -3.73 -12.45
CA PHE A 59 -4.74 -4.51 -11.42
C PHE A 59 -3.88 -3.63 -10.50
N MET A 60 -3.00 -2.79 -11.08
CA MET A 60 -2.14 -1.88 -10.31
C MET A 60 -2.97 -0.92 -9.45
N THR A 61 -4.03 -0.34 -10.01
CA THR A 61 -4.89 0.62 -9.30
C THR A 61 -5.63 -0.06 -8.15
N THR A 62 -6.19 -1.25 -8.39
CA THR A 62 -6.92 -2.02 -7.37
C THR A 62 -6.02 -2.45 -6.22
N GLU A 63 -4.85 -3.00 -6.55
CA GLU A 63 -3.90 -3.48 -5.54
C GLU A 63 -3.32 -2.31 -4.71
N TYR A 64 -3.02 -1.20 -5.38
CA TYR A 64 -2.62 0.03 -4.72
C TYR A 64 -3.67 0.53 -3.73
N GLN A 65 -4.94 0.57 -4.14
CA GLN A 65 -6.04 1.02 -3.28
C GLN A 65 -6.23 0.07 -2.09
N ARG A 66 -6.24 -1.24 -2.32
CA ARG A 66 -6.30 -2.26 -1.25
C ARG A 66 -5.21 -2.07 -0.21
N LEU A 67 -3.96 -1.86 -0.65
CA LEU A 67 -2.82 -1.74 0.24
C LEU A 67 -2.81 -0.43 1.02
N THR A 68 -3.14 0.68 0.36
CA THR A 68 -3.21 2.00 1.03
C THR A 68 -4.35 2.07 2.04
N GLU A 69 -5.53 1.55 1.71
CA GLU A 69 -6.66 1.45 2.65
C GLU A 69 -6.35 0.50 3.82
N GLY A 70 -5.75 -0.67 3.51
CA GLY A 70 -5.30 -1.63 4.52
C GLY A 70 -4.27 -1.02 5.48
N PHE A 71 -3.32 -0.26 4.95
CA PHE A 71 -2.29 0.42 5.74
C PHE A 71 -2.89 1.52 6.62
N GLN A 72 -3.82 2.32 6.08
CA GLN A 72 -4.54 3.32 6.86
C GLN A 72 -5.30 2.70 8.02
N LYS A 73 -6.01 1.59 7.78
CA LYS A 73 -6.71 0.86 8.83
C LYS A 73 -5.74 0.31 9.88
N ALA A 74 -4.69 -0.38 9.46
CA ALA A 74 -3.69 -0.94 10.37
C ALA A 74 -2.99 0.15 11.21
N THR A 75 -2.71 1.31 10.60
CA THR A 75 -2.14 2.47 11.30
C THR A 75 -3.12 3.06 12.30
N MET A 76 -4.39 3.20 11.94
CA MET A 76 -5.42 3.65 12.87
C MET A 76 -5.60 2.64 14.03
N ASP A 77 -5.46 1.34 13.78
CA ASP A 77 -5.58 0.26 14.77
C ASP A 77 -4.33 0.09 15.65
N LEU A 78 -3.15 0.46 15.16
CA LEU A 78 -1.91 0.42 15.93
C LEU A 78 -1.61 1.73 16.66
N LEU A 79 -1.74 2.87 15.98
CA LEU A 79 -1.26 4.19 16.43
C LEU A 79 -2.40 5.19 16.71
N GLY A 80 -3.64 4.88 16.32
CA GLY A 80 -4.77 5.82 16.44
C GLY A 80 -4.70 7.01 15.49
N GLU A 81 -3.78 6.98 14.53
CA GLU A 81 -3.52 8.07 13.59
C GLU A 81 -4.39 7.94 12.33
N ARG A 82 -4.75 9.09 11.75
CA ARG A 82 -5.52 9.20 10.51
C ARG A 82 -4.83 10.15 9.53
N PRO A 83 -5.14 10.08 8.22
CA PRO A 83 -4.71 11.09 7.27
C PRO A 83 -5.16 12.50 7.70
N ALA A 84 -4.29 13.48 7.54
CA ALA A 84 -4.64 14.88 7.74
C ALA A 84 -5.61 15.35 6.64
N ALA A 85 -6.33 16.45 6.90
CA ALA A 85 -7.21 17.03 5.89
C ALA A 85 -6.40 17.45 4.65
N GLY A 86 -6.73 16.87 3.50
CA GLY A 86 -6.03 17.09 2.23
C GLY A 86 -4.78 16.24 2.01
N GLU A 87 -4.37 15.43 2.99
CA GLU A 87 -3.26 14.48 2.83
C GLU A 87 -3.72 13.31 1.95
N ASN A 88 -3.00 13.06 0.86
CA ASN A 88 -3.34 11.93 -0.01
C ASN A 88 -2.87 10.59 0.62
N PRO A 89 -3.43 9.45 0.20
CA PRO A 89 -3.09 8.16 0.81
C PRO A 89 -1.60 7.81 0.76
N MET A 90 -0.87 8.23 -0.27
CA MET A 90 0.57 7.95 -0.39
C MET A 90 1.40 8.80 0.55
N GLU A 91 1.09 10.09 0.66
CA GLU A 91 1.74 10.99 1.62
C GLU A 91 1.60 10.46 3.05
N PHE A 92 0.41 9.98 3.39
CA PHE A 92 0.16 9.32 4.66
C PHE A 92 1.05 8.09 4.86
N VAL A 93 1.10 7.18 3.88
CA VAL A 93 1.94 5.98 3.93
C VAL A 93 3.42 6.35 4.12
N ILE A 94 3.93 7.26 3.29
CA ILE A 94 5.32 7.71 3.34
C ILE A 94 5.65 8.32 4.70
N ARG A 95 4.78 9.20 5.22
CA ARG A 95 4.96 9.85 6.52
C ARG A 95 5.07 8.83 7.64
N ILE A 96 4.17 7.84 7.67
CA ILE A 96 4.16 6.83 8.74
C ILE A 96 5.35 5.86 8.60
N LEU A 97 5.68 5.41 7.39
CA LEU A 97 6.81 4.50 7.15
C LEU A 97 8.18 5.16 7.36
N SER A 98 8.26 6.48 7.24
CA SER A 98 9.50 7.23 7.47
C SER A 98 9.76 7.56 8.95
N MET A 99 8.82 7.23 9.84
CA MET A 99 8.96 7.48 11.27
C MET A 99 9.81 6.41 11.96
N THR A 100 10.52 6.82 13.01
CA THR A 100 11.21 5.90 13.91
C THR A 100 10.23 5.23 14.89
N ALA A 101 10.65 4.12 15.49
CA ALA A 101 9.86 3.46 16.54
C ALA A 101 9.52 4.40 17.72
N GLU A 102 10.44 5.31 18.08
CA GLU A 102 10.19 6.32 19.12
C GLU A 102 9.06 7.29 18.71
N GLN A 103 9.05 7.71 17.45
CA GLN A 103 8.01 8.60 16.91
C GLN A 103 6.65 7.89 16.86
N TRP A 104 6.60 6.61 16.49
CA TRP A 104 5.38 5.80 16.59
C TRP A 104 4.89 5.68 18.03
N GLY A 105 5.79 5.43 18.99
CA GLY A 105 5.45 5.38 20.41
C GLY A 105 4.95 6.72 20.96
N ALA A 106 5.52 7.85 20.51
CA ALA A 106 5.05 9.18 20.86
C ALA A 106 3.66 9.46 20.24
N MET A 107 3.44 9.07 18.99
CA MET A 107 2.17 9.23 18.28
C MET A 107 1.05 8.41 18.92
N ALA A 108 1.29 7.13 19.20
CA ALA A 108 0.33 6.26 19.87
C ALA A 108 -0.08 6.83 21.23
N ARG A 109 0.90 7.27 22.05
CA ARG A 109 0.62 7.90 23.35
C ARG A 109 -0.20 9.18 23.21
N LYS A 110 0.15 10.06 22.27
CA LYS A 110 -0.60 11.29 21.97
C LYS A 110 -2.06 10.97 21.60
N ASN A 111 -2.28 9.88 20.86
CA ASN A 111 -3.60 9.44 20.42
C ASN A 111 -4.33 8.53 21.44
N GLY A 112 -3.80 8.39 22.66
CA GLY A 112 -4.44 7.61 23.72
C GLY A 112 -4.41 6.09 23.51
N VAL A 113 -3.42 5.60 22.75
CA VAL A 113 -3.15 4.20 22.50
C VAL A 113 -1.97 3.73 23.37
N ALA A 114 -2.21 2.73 24.21
CA ALA A 114 -1.16 2.00 24.91
C ALA A 114 -0.57 0.95 23.97
N LEU A 115 0.71 1.08 23.65
CA LEU A 115 1.45 0.04 22.94
C LEU A 115 1.99 -0.95 23.96
N LEU A 116 1.37 -2.14 24.02
CA LEU A 116 1.84 -3.25 24.85
C LEU A 116 2.50 -4.27 23.91
N PHE A 117 3.80 -4.17 23.77
CA PHE A 117 4.64 -5.17 23.13
C PHE A 117 5.80 -5.51 24.04
#